data_AF-A0A7S1WJW9-F1
#
_entry.id   AF-A0A7S1WJW9-F1
#
_cell.length_a   1.000
_cell.length_b   1.000
_cell.length_c   1.000
_cell.angle_alpha   90.00
_cell.angle_beta   90.00
_cell.angle_gamma   90.00
#
_symmetry.space_group_name_H-M   'P 1'
#
loop_
_entity.id
_entity.type
_entity.pdbx_description
1 polymer ?
#
loop_
_entity_poly.entity_id
_entity_poly.type
_entity_poly.pdbx_seq_one_letter_code
_entity_poly.pdbx_strand_id
1 'polypeptide(L)'
;LELWRHVRLGPVQLHPRPHMVAVSERALHGSVPYGHSGQCARIHGVRVTAVQEVANTGLWKQYLLRRQEVTEVLRGRHDCPWIQDLSQEVSRLEQFFPHIQLDRGANEILLMHGTSRDTAEQIAREGFDERLSRRDLYGS
;
A
#
# COMPACT_ATOMS: atom_id res chain seq x y z
N LEU A 1 11.27 23.84 -0.12
CA LEU A 1 12.27 23.41 -1.13
C LEU A 1 12.05 21.93 -1.41
N GLU A 2 11.42 21.59 -2.53
CA GLU A 2 11.05 20.20 -2.90
C GLU A 2 12.27 19.45 -3.47
N LEU A 3 13.26 19.18 -2.62
CA LEU A 3 14.48 18.45 -2.99
C LEU A 3 14.19 17.05 -3.57
N TRP A 4 13.02 16.48 -3.25
CA TRP A 4 12.59 15.16 -3.72
C TRP A 4 12.21 15.12 -5.21
N ARG A 5 11.80 16.25 -5.82
CA ARG A 5 11.38 16.29 -7.25
C ARG A 5 12.52 16.01 -8.24
N HIS A 6 13.77 16.11 -7.81
CA HIS A 6 14.94 16.02 -8.68
C HIS A 6 15.65 14.65 -8.59
N VAL A 7 15.12 13.72 -7.80
CA VAL A 7 15.68 12.36 -7.71
C VAL A 7 15.35 11.63 -9.01
N ARG A 8 16.38 11.32 -9.82
CA ARG A 8 16.21 10.45 -10.99
C ARG A 8 15.70 9.09 -10.52
N LEU A 9 14.55 8.69 -11.03
CA LEU A 9 14.02 7.36 -10.78
C LEU A 9 14.94 6.33 -11.44
N GLY A 10 15.36 5.34 -10.65
CA GLY A 10 16.11 4.20 -11.15
C GLY A 10 15.21 3.27 -11.97
N PRO A 11 15.78 2.25 -12.62
CA PRO A 11 14.99 1.24 -13.30
C PRO A 11 14.10 0.49 -12.30
N VAL A 12 12.85 0.23 -12.69
CA VAL A 12 11.99 -0.70 -11.97
C VAL A 12 12.44 -2.13 -12.25
N GLN A 13 12.51 -2.95 -11.20
CA GLN A 13 12.75 -4.39 -11.32
C GLN A 13 11.55 -5.13 -10.72
N LEU A 14 11.10 -6.17 -11.42
CA LEU A 14 10.03 -7.05 -10.95
C LEU A 14 10.62 -8.41 -10.60
N HIS A 15 10.51 -8.78 -9.33
CA HIS A 15 11.04 -10.06 -8.83
C HIS A 15 9.88 -11.02 -8.56
N PRO A 16 9.77 -12.16 -9.27
CA PRO A 16 8.75 -13.15 -8.98
C PRO A 16 8.85 -13.66 -7.53
N ARG A 17 7.73 -13.73 -6.83
CA ARG A 17 7.61 -14.23 -5.46
C ARG A 17 6.58 -15.37 -5.40
N PRO A 18 6.86 -16.55 -5.99
CA PRO A 18 5.89 -17.65 -6.05
C PRO A 18 5.45 -18.14 -4.66
N HIS A 19 6.35 -18.09 -3.66
CA HIS A 19 6.02 -18.45 -2.27
C HIS A 19 4.98 -17.51 -1.63
N MET A 20 4.77 -16.31 -2.18
CA MET A 20 3.79 -15.35 -1.70
C MET A 20 2.40 -15.58 -2.30
N VAL A 21 2.25 -16.40 -3.34
CA VAL A 21 0.96 -16.60 -4.02
C VAL A 21 -0.14 -17.05 -3.06
N ALA A 22 0.10 -18.12 -2.30
CA ALA A 22 -0.87 -18.64 -1.34
C ALA A 22 -1.13 -17.67 -0.17
N VAL A 23 -0.12 -16.89 0.23
CA VAL A 23 -0.25 -15.89 1.30
C VAL A 23 -1.12 -14.73 0.84
N SER A 24 -0.86 -14.18 -0.36
CA SER A 24 -1.64 -13.10 -0.95
C SER A 24 -3.08 -13.51 -1.24
N GLU A 25 -3.31 -14.76 -1.68
CA GLU A 25 -4.68 -15.28 -1.86
C GLU A 25 -5.45 -15.31 -0.53
N ARG A 26 -4.84 -15.83 0.54
CA ARG A 26 -5.45 -15.80 1.88
C ARG A 26 -5.67 -14.39 2.38
N ALA A 27 -4.74 -13.47 2.12
CA ALA A 27 -4.89 -12.06 2.52
C ALA A 27 -6.09 -11.40 1.81
N LEU A 28 -6.26 -11.65 0.51
CA LEU A 28 -7.41 -11.19 -0.26
C LEU A 28 -8.71 -11.77 0.31
N HIS A 29 -8.76 -13.09 0.52
CA HIS A 29 -9.96 -13.73 1.09
C HIS A 29 -10.28 -13.22 2.51
N GLY A 30 -9.26 -12.97 3.33
CA GLY A 30 -9.39 -12.46 4.70
C GLY A 30 -9.74 -10.98 4.80
N SER A 31 -9.60 -10.21 3.72
CA SER A 31 -9.95 -8.79 3.66
C SER A 31 -11.45 -8.52 3.53
N VAL A 32 -12.25 -9.55 3.22
CA VAL A 32 -13.71 -9.42 3.11
C VAL A 32 -14.37 -9.97 4.38
N PRO A 33 -15.16 -9.18 5.10
CA PRO A 33 -15.87 -9.64 6.29
C PRO A 33 -16.79 -10.83 5.99
N TYR A 34 -16.86 -11.78 6.92
CA TYR A 34 -17.75 -12.93 6.82
C TYR A 34 -19.21 -12.45 6.78
N GLY A 35 -19.95 -12.82 5.74
CA GLY A 35 -21.36 -12.44 5.56
C GLY A 35 -21.59 -11.20 4.70
N HIS A 36 -20.55 -10.55 4.16
CA HIS A 36 -20.74 -9.50 3.17
C HIS A 36 -21.26 -10.10 1.85
N SER A 37 -22.38 -9.59 1.35
CA SER A 37 -23.00 -10.03 0.09
C SER A 37 -22.65 -9.11 -1.08
N GLY A 38 -23.01 -9.51 -2.31
CA GLY A 38 -22.82 -8.70 -3.51
C GLY A 38 -21.44 -8.84 -4.17
N GLN A 39 -20.93 -7.73 -4.72
CA GLN A 39 -19.70 -7.75 -5.52
C GLN A 39 -18.45 -8.11 -4.70
N CYS A 40 -18.40 -7.72 -3.43
CA CYS A 40 -17.27 -8.03 -2.54
C CYS A 40 -17.11 -9.53 -2.29
N ALA A 41 -18.21 -10.30 -2.29
CA ALA A 41 -18.16 -11.75 -2.10
C ALA A 41 -17.37 -12.48 -3.21
N ARG A 42 -17.19 -11.83 -4.39
CA ARG A 42 -16.40 -12.39 -5.48
C ARG A 42 -14.92 -12.55 -5.13
N ILE A 43 -14.42 -11.77 -4.16
CA ILE A 43 -13.02 -11.88 -3.71
C ILE A 43 -12.74 -13.27 -3.14
N HIS A 44 -13.70 -13.93 -2.49
CA HIS A 44 -13.54 -15.31 -2.00
C HIS A 44 -13.28 -16.33 -3.14
N GLY A 45 -13.66 -16.00 -4.37
CA GLY A 45 -13.39 -16.84 -5.55
C GLY A 45 -12.13 -16.44 -6.32
N VAL A 46 -11.45 -15.36 -5.93
CA VAL A 46 -10.23 -14.91 -6.60
C VAL A 46 -9.12 -15.93 -6.37
N ARG A 47 -8.45 -16.28 -7.47
CA ARG A 47 -7.22 -17.06 -7.44
C ARG A 47 -6.03 -16.20 -7.79
N VAL A 48 -5.00 -16.22 -6.96
CA VAL A 48 -3.76 -15.52 -7.26
C VAL A 48 -2.91 -16.42 -8.14
N THR A 49 -2.57 -15.96 -9.34
CA THR A 49 -1.77 -16.72 -10.31
C THR A 49 -0.28 -16.37 -10.24
N ALA A 50 0.04 -15.14 -9.83
CA ALA A 50 1.40 -14.66 -9.68
C ALA A 50 1.48 -13.55 -8.64
N VAL A 51 2.63 -13.44 -8.00
CA VAL A 51 3.01 -12.29 -7.16
C VAL A 51 4.39 -11.84 -7.59
N GLN A 52 4.56 -10.54 -7.76
CA GLN A 52 5.84 -9.91 -8.08
C GLN A 52 6.12 -8.82 -7.07
N GLU A 53 7.35 -8.77 -6.58
CA GLU A 53 7.85 -7.64 -5.81
C GLU A 53 8.33 -6.55 -6.76
N VAL A 54 7.94 -5.31 -6.45
CA VAL A 54 8.39 -4.11 -7.17
C VAL A 54 9.59 -3.52 -6.45
N ALA A 55 10.76 -3.62 -7.06
CA ALA A 55 11.98 -2.99 -6.57
C ALA A 55 12.29 -1.74 -7.41
N ASN A 56 12.05 -0.56 -6.83
CA ASN A 56 12.41 0.73 -7.40
C ASN A 56 13.11 1.58 -6.33
N THR A 57 14.44 1.64 -6.38
CA THR A 57 15.25 2.31 -5.36
C THR A 57 15.06 3.82 -5.32
N GLY A 58 14.67 4.43 -6.45
CA GLY A 58 14.35 5.85 -6.54
C GLY A 58 13.09 6.19 -5.75
N LEU A 59 12.01 5.45 -6.03
CA LEU A 59 10.74 5.60 -5.31
C LEU A 59 10.87 5.23 -3.83
N TRP A 60 11.63 4.18 -3.51
CA TRP A 60 11.86 3.78 -2.12
C TRP A 60 12.54 4.88 -1.30
N LYS A 61 13.55 5.57 -1.86
CA LYS A 61 14.20 6.70 -1.19
C LYS A 61 13.26 7.86 -0.97
N GLN A 62 12.44 8.22 -1.97
CA GLN A 62 11.43 9.27 -1.84
C GLN A 62 10.41 8.92 -0.75
N TYR A 63 9.96 7.66 -0.74
CA TYR A 63 9.07 7.13 0.29
C TYR A 63 9.69 7.25 1.69
N LEU A 64 10.93 6.82 1.89
CA LEU A 64 11.62 6.90 3.18
C LEU A 64 11.77 8.34 3.69
N LEU A 65 12.15 9.28 2.81
CA LEU A 65 12.25 10.70 3.17
C LEU A 65 10.89 11.23 3.60
N ARG A 66 9.83 10.94 2.83
CA ARG A 66 8.49 11.41 3.16
C ARG A 66 7.96 10.79 4.45
N ARG A 67 8.25 9.51 4.69
CA ARG A 67 7.92 8.81 5.93
C ARG A 67 8.56 9.51 7.14
N GLN A 68 9.84 9.87 7.05
CA GLN A 68 10.52 10.59 8.13
C GLN A 68 9.87 11.96 8.41
N GLU A 69 9.57 12.74 7.37
CA GLU A 69 8.87 14.02 7.52
C GLU A 69 7.51 13.85 8.22
N VAL A 70 6.74 12.82 7.85
CA VAL A 70 5.46 12.51 8.50
C VAL A 70 5.67 12.15 9.97
N THR A 71 6.65 11.30 10.30
CA THR A 71 6.99 10.96 11.69
C THR A 71 7.32 12.21 12.51
N GLU A 72 8.10 13.14 11.94
CA GLU A 72 8.46 14.40 12.61
C GLU A 72 7.24 15.30 12.85
N VAL A 73 6.35 15.40 11.86
CA VAL A 73 5.09 16.17 11.96
C VAL A 73 4.14 15.57 13.00
N LEU A 74 4.06 14.23 13.08
CA LEU A 74 3.18 13.53 14.01
C LEU A 74 3.71 13.52 15.45
N ARG A 75 5.04 13.60 15.66
CA ARG A 75 5.66 13.54 17.00
C ARG A 75 5.10 14.55 17.99
N GLY A 76 4.65 15.72 17.53
CA GLY A 76 4.07 16.78 18.37
C GLY A 76 2.53 16.80 18.39
N ARG A 77 1.85 15.87 17.72
CA ARG A 77 0.39 15.84 17.64
C ARG A 77 -0.18 14.84 18.63
N HIS A 78 -0.96 15.34 19.59
CA HIS A 78 -1.66 14.51 20.56
C HIS A 78 -3.12 14.22 20.17
N ASP A 79 -3.72 15.06 19.31
CA ASP A 79 -5.15 14.98 18.94
C ASP A 79 -5.40 14.30 17.58
N CYS A 80 -4.38 13.72 16.95
CA CYS A 80 -4.53 13.04 15.68
C CYS A 80 -4.86 11.56 15.94
N PRO A 81 -5.99 11.04 15.42
CA PRO A 81 -6.33 9.64 15.64
C PRO A 81 -5.31 8.73 14.94
N TRP A 82 -4.75 7.78 15.68
CA TRP A 82 -3.89 6.77 15.09
C TRP A 82 -4.75 5.74 14.38
N ILE A 83 -4.22 5.07 13.37
CA ILE A 83 -5.00 4.11 12.59
C ILE A 83 -5.57 2.98 13.47
N GLN A 84 -4.85 2.62 14.52
CA GLN A 84 -5.25 1.62 15.52
C GLN A 84 -6.52 2.06 16.28
N ASP A 85 -6.73 3.38 16.42
CA ASP A 85 -7.92 3.96 17.05
C ASP A 85 -9.10 4.02 16.09
N LEU A 86 -8.84 4.07 14.77
CA LEU A 86 -9.85 4.25 13.73
C LEU A 86 -10.47 2.93 13.27
N SER A 87 -9.66 1.87 13.11
CA SER A 87 -10.17 0.56 12.70
C SER A 87 -9.17 -0.56 12.95
N GLN A 88 -9.54 -1.51 13.81
CA GLN A 88 -8.80 -2.76 14.00
C GLN A 88 -8.83 -3.66 12.75
N GLU A 89 -9.79 -3.44 11.84
CA GLU A 89 -9.95 -4.29 10.65
C GLU A 89 -8.94 -3.97 9.55
N VAL A 90 -8.44 -2.72 9.51
CA VAL A 90 -7.45 -2.27 8.52
C VAL A 90 -6.08 -2.92 8.76
N SER A 91 -5.75 -3.24 10.02
CA SER A 91 -4.48 -3.88 10.40
C SER A 91 -4.39 -5.37 10.05
N ARG A 92 -5.44 -5.99 9.49
CA ARG A 92 -5.45 -7.43 9.20
C ARG A 92 -4.48 -7.85 8.10
N LEU A 93 -4.05 -6.94 7.23
CA LEU A 93 -3.10 -7.32 6.17
C LEU A 93 -1.71 -7.62 6.74
N GLU A 94 -1.28 -6.89 7.75
CA GLU A 94 0.03 -7.04 8.39
C GLU A 94 0.27 -8.45 8.91
N GLN A 95 -0.78 -9.11 9.41
CA GLN A 95 -0.70 -10.48 9.93
C GLN A 95 -0.31 -11.52 8.86
N PHE A 96 -0.62 -11.23 7.58
CA PHE A 96 -0.27 -12.10 6.45
C PHE A 96 1.14 -11.80 5.93
N PHE A 97 1.68 -10.60 6.19
CA PHE A 97 2.97 -10.14 5.68
C PHE A 97 3.91 -9.69 6.81
N PRO A 98 4.28 -10.57 7.75
CA PRO A 98 5.05 -10.20 8.96
C PRO A 98 6.49 -9.75 8.67
N HIS A 99 6.97 -9.93 7.44
CA HIS A 99 8.29 -9.46 7.01
C HIS A 99 8.30 -7.98 6.63
N ILE A 100 7.13 -7.35 6.47
CA ILE A 100 7.01 -5.93 6.18
C ILE A 100 7.11 -5.16 7.49
N GLN A 101 8.11 -4.28 7.61
CA GLN A 101 8.34 -3.46 8.78
C GLN A 101 7.72 -2.08 8.58
N LEU A 102 6.60 -1.84 9.25
CA LEU A 102 5.88 -0.56 9.21
C LEU A 102 6.32 0.34 10.38
N ASP A 103 6.51 1.62 10.10
CA ASP A 103 6.83 2.64 11.10
C ASP A 103 5.55 3.20 11.74
N ARG A 104 5.28 2.76 12.98
CA ARG A 104 4.15 3.27 13.76
C ARG A 104 4.24 4.77 14.03
N GLY A 105 5.45 5.33 14.14
CA GLY A 105 5.64 6.78 14.34
C GLY A 105 5.16 7.61 13.15
N ALA A 106 5.15 7.00 11.96
CA ALA A 106 4.60 7.59 10.73
C ALA A 106 3.11 7.31 10.54
N ASN A 107 2.46 6.58 11.46
CA ASN A 107 1.13 5.99 11.26
C ASN A 107 1.05 5.13 9.98
N GLU A 108 2.14 4.43 9.67
CA GLU A 108 2.28 3.63 8.45
C GLU A 108 1.37 2.40 8.50
N ILE A 109 0.69 2.11 7.39
CA ILE A 109 -0.18 0.94 7.23
C ILE A 109 -0.02 0.28 5.88
N LEU A 110 -0.29 -1.02 5.85
CA LEU A 110 -0.38 -1.79 4.61
C LEU A 110 -1.83 -1.77 4.09
N LEU A 111 -2.02 -1.30 2.87
CA LEU A 111 -3.31 -1.24 2.19
C LEU A 111 -3.26 -1.95 0.84
N MET A 112 -4.42 -2.40 0.36
CA MET A 112 -4.59 -2.88 -1.01
C MET A 112 -5.07 -1.74 -1.91
N HIS A 113 -4.52 -1.68 -3.12
CA HIS A 113 -4.94 -0.76 -4.16
C HIS A 113 -5.34 -1.54 -5.41
N GLY A 114 -6.63 -1.54 -5.73
CA GLY A 114 -7.15 -2.17 -6.95
C GLY A 114 -7.12 -1.21 -8.13
N THR A 115 -6.44 -1.58 -9.20
CA THR A 115 -6.34 -0.76 -10.43
C THR A 115 -6.11 -1.64 -11.67
N SER A 116 -6.06 -1.05 -12.86
CA SER A 116 -5.75 -1.78 -14.09
C SER A 116 -4.27 -2.17 -14.13
N ARG A 117 -3.93 -3.14 -14.99
CA ARG A 117 -2.54 -3.58 -15.17
C ARG A 117 -1.64 -2.43 -15.63
N ASP A 118 -2.06 -1.67 -16.64
CA ASP A 118 -1.28 -0.56 -17.20
C ASP A 118 -1.00 0.51 -16.13
N THR A 119 -2.01 0.82 -15.31
CA THR A 119 -1.85 1.76 -14.20
C THR A 119 -0.93 1.20 -13.12
N ALA A 120 -1.01 -0.09 -12.78
CA ALA A 120 -0.10 -0.72 -11.83
C ALA A 120 1.35 -0.69 -12.33
N GLU A 121 1.59 -0.95 -13.62
CA GLU A 121 2.90 -0.85 -14.25
C GLU A 121 3.42 0.60 -14.26
N GLN A 122 2.54 1.58 -14.48
CA GLN A 122 2.88 2.99 -14.37
C GLN A 122 3.26 3.38 -12.93
N ILE A 123 2.45 2.99 -11.93
CA ILE A 123 2.75 3.21 -10.50
C ILE A 123 4.11 2.62 -10.13
N ALA A 124 4.41 1.40 -10.58
CA ALA A 124 5.67 0.73 -10.28
C ALA A 124 6.89 1.50 -10.84
N ARG A 125 6.74 2.18 -11.97
CA ARG A 125 7.79 2.97 -12.61
C ARG A 125 7.91 4.38 -12.05
N GLU A 126 6.77 5.06 -11.89
CA GLU A 126 6.69 6.51 -11.70
C GLU A 126 6.28 6.90 -10.28
N GLY A 127 5.75 5.96 -9.49
CA GLY A 127 5.16 6.22 -8.19
C GLY A 127 3.69 6.61 -8.27
N PHE A 128 3.11 6.92 -7.11
CA PHE A 128 1.77 7.51 -7.04
C PHE A 128 1.87 9.03 -7.27
N ASP A 129 1.03 9.58 -8.14
CA ASP A 129 0.94 11.02 -8.38
C ASP A 129 -0.51 11.48 -8.63
N GLU A 130 -0.70 12.79 -8.85
CA GLU A 130 -2.03 13.39 -9.03
C GLU A 130 -2.80 12.82 -10.22
N ARG A 131 -2.13 12.28 -11.25
CA ARG A 131 -2.77 11.73 -12.45
C ARG A 131 -3.53 10.43 -12.12
N LEU A 132 -3.21 9.82 -11.00
CA LEU A 132 -3.83 8.60 -10.49
C LEU A 132 -4.91 8.88 -9.44
N SER A 133 -5.09 10.14 -9.05
CA SER A 133 -6.14 10.52 -8.12
C SER A 133 -7.50 10.56 -8.83
N ARG A 134 -8.48 9.85 -8.28
CA ARG A 134 -9.90 10.03 -8.63
C ARG A 134 -10.55 10.93 -7.59
N ARG A 135 -11.32 11.90 -8.05
CA ARG A 135 -12.17 12.73 -7.19
C ARG A 135 -13.44 11.96 -6.87
N ASP A 136 -13.38 11.19 -5.80
CA ASP A 136 -14.49 10.40 -5.27
C ASP A 136 -14.88 10.94 -3.87
N LEU A 137 -15.53 10.12 -3.05
CA LEU A 137 -16.24 10.49 -1.81
C LEU A 137 -15.41 11.21 -0.73
N TYR A 138 -14.08 11.17 -0.80
CA TYR A 138 -13.18 11.71 0.23
C TYR A 138 -12.20 12.76 -0.30
N GLY A 139 -12.49 13.40 -1.45
CA GLY A 139 -11.70 14.53 -1.94
C GLY A 139 -12.27 15.17 -3.20
N SER A 140 -12.52 16.49 -3.11
CA SER A 140 -13.01 17.40 -4.17
C SER A 140 -11.91 18.24 -4.78
#